data_AF-A0A8T9VND0-F1
#
_entry.id   AF-A0A8T9VND0-F1
#
_cell.length_a   1.000
_cell.length_b   1.000
_cell.length_c   1.000
_cell.angle_alpha   90.00
_cell.angle_beta   90.00
_cell.angle_gamma   90.00
#
_symmetry.space_group_name_H-M   'P 1'
#
loop_
_entity.id
_entity.type
_entity.pdbx_description
1 polymer ?
#
loop_
_entity_poly.entity_id
_entity_poly.type
_entity_poly.pdbx_seq_one_letter_code
_entity_poly.pdbx_strand_id
1 'polypeptide(L)'
;MAAIAVLIGITSTPIDFIASERLLSLSSLLMLLGFALLFPLIEEVGLRGYWFDNLQARWSALTSSLILGLIWGLWHVPLVYMTGYYADTTFNPELWWWIPSMVLTAIISTWVYNNTKRSVLAVVGLHFMGNLTGETMGFSPEMYPFSVIGTLIIALIIIIYWGSKSLRKKQKKPLPSYIDR
;
A
#
# COMPACT_ATOMS: atom_id res chain seq x y z
N MET A 1 -3.26 -9.01 -15.05
CA MET A 1 -2.50 -10.15 -14.50
C MET A 1 -3.35 -11.41 -14.38
N ALA A 2 -4.49 -11.40 -13.69
CA ALA A 2 -5.36 -12.57 -13.51
C ALA A 2 -5.77 -13.27 -14.83
N ALA A 3 -6.27 -12.54 -15.83
CA ALA A 3 -6.65 -13.12 -17.13
C ALA A 3 -5.45 -13.75 -17.88
N ILE A 4 -4.26 -13.15 -17.76
CA ILE A 4 -3.03 -13.70 -18.34
C ILE A 4 -2.66 -15.00 -17.63
N ALA A 5 -2.75 -15.03 -16.30
CA ALA A 5 -2.43 -16.21 -15.49
C ALA A 5 -3.33 -17.40 -15.82
N VAL A 6 -4.63 -17.16 -16.04
CA VAL A 6 -5.56 -18.18 -16.53
C VAL A 6 -5.16 -18.64 -17.94
N LEU A 7 -4.89 -17.70 -18.84
CA LEU A 7 -4.57 -17.99 -20.24
C LEU A 7 -3.28 -18.80 -20.41
N ILE A 8 -2.28 -18.58 -19.55
CA ILE A 8 -1.01 -19.34 -19.59
C ILE A 8 -0.99 -20.54 -18.64
N GLY A 9 -2.14 -20.88 -18.03
CA GLY A 9 -2.31 -22.11 -17.26
C GLY A 9 -1.67 -22.12 -15.86
N ILE A 10 -1.43 -20.96 -15.25
CA ILE A 10 -0.87 -20.87 -13.88
C ILE A 10 -1.92 -21.28 -12.84
N THR A 11 -3.14 -20.77 -12.97
CA THR A 11 -4.25 -21.05 -12.06
C THR A 11 -5.58 -20.87 -12.79
N SER A 12 -6.56 -21.69 -12.45
CA SER A 12 -7.95 -21.55 -12.92
C SER A 12 -8.78 -20.60 -12.05
N THR A 13 -8.28 -20.25 -10.85
CA THR A 13 -8.98 -19.46 -9.83
C THR A 13 -8.07 -18.34 -9.30
N PRO A 14 -7.70 -17.36 -10.13
CA PRO A 14 -6.69 -16.35 -9.77
C PRO A 14 -7.14 -15.38 -8.68
N ILE A 15 -8.45 -15.24 -8.47
CA ILE A 15 -9.06 -14.31 -7.53
C ILE A 15 -10.12 -15.08 -6.75
N ASP A 16 -10.13 -14.89 -5.44
CA ASP A 16 -11.17 -15.35 -4.54
C ASP A 16 -11.86 -14.14 -3.90
N PHE A 17 -13.13 -14.28 -3.54
CA PHE A 17 -13.92 -13.22 -2.93
C PHE A 17 -14.39 -13.64 -1.54
N ILE A 18 -14.45 -12.69 -0.62
CA ILE A 18 -15.08 -12.94 0.68
C ILE A 18 -16.53 -13.38 0.47
N ALA A 19 -16.97 -14.35 1.26
CA ALA A 19 -18.31 -14.90 1.13
C ALA A 19 -19.38 -13.81 1.37
N SER A 20 -20.41 -13.79 0.51
CA SER A 20 -21.42 -12.71 0.46
C SER A 20 -22.17 -12.50 1.78
N GLU A 21 -22.41 -13.57 2.52
CA GLU A 21 -23.05 -13.58 3.83
C GLU A 21 -22.23 -12.82 4.89
N ARG A 22 -20.89 -12.78 4.75
CA ARG A 22 -20.03 -11.98 5.63
C ARG A 22 -20.22 -10.50 5.37
N LEU A 23 -20.34 -10.08 4.12
CA LEU A 23 -20.61 -8.67 3.76
C LEU A 23 -21.95 -8.15 4.30
N LEU A 24 -22.90 -9.04 4.57
CA LEU A 24 -24.20 -8.69 5.15
C LEU A 24 -24.19 -8.69 6.69
N SER A 25 -23.13 -9.20 7.32
CA SER A 25 -23.03 -9.23 8.77
C SER A 25 -22.56 -7.87 9.32
N LEU A 26 -23.24 -7.37 10.34
CA LEU A 26 -22.87 -6.10 10.98
C LEU A 26 -21.44 -6.14 11.54
N SER A 27 -21.03 -7.28 12.12
CA SER A 27 -19.68 -7.47 12.65
C SER A 27 -18.60 -7.34 11.58
N SER A 28 -18.77 -7.98 10.41
CA SER A 28 -17.80 -7.86 9.33
C SER A 28 -17.80 -6.48 8.71
N LEU A 29 -18.95 -5.80 8.63
CA LEU A 29 -19.01 -4.41 8.17
C LEU A 29 -18.27 -3.45 9.09
N LEU A 30 -18.42 -3.62 10.42
CA LEU A 30 -17.67 -2.83 11.40
C LEU A 30 -16.17 -3.13 11.33
N MET A 31 -15.81 -4.40 11.15
CA MET A 31 -14.42 -4.82 11.00
C MET A 31 -13.80 -4.24 9.72
N LEU A 32 -14.53 -4.30 8.60
CA LEU A 32 -14.13 -3.71 7.34
C LEU A 32 -13.97 -2.18 7.46
N LEU A 33 -14.90 -1.49 8.13
CA LEU A 33 -14.78 -0.05 8.39
C LEU A 33 -13.51 0.26 9.21
N GLY A 34 -13.21 -0.57 10.21
CA GLY A 34 -11.99 -0.48 11.02
C GLY A 34 -10.72 -0.62 10.18
N PHE A 35 -10.53 -1.79 9.55
CA PHE A 35 -9.30 -2.14 8.84
C PHE A 35 -9.14 -1.44 7.49
N ALA A 36 -10.22 -1.17 6.78
CA ALA A 36 -10.13 -0.47 5.50
C ALA A 36 -9.98 1.04 5.70
N LEU A 37 -10.61 1.66 6.71
CA LEU A 37 -10.64 3.13 6.81
C LEU A 37 -10.02 3.68 8.10
N LEU A 38 -10.51 3.26 9.27
CA LEU A 38 -10.17 3.94 10.53
C LEU A 38 -8.71 3.74 10.92
N PHE A 39 -8.16 2.52 10.82
CA PHE A 39 -6.75 2.28 11.12
C PHE A 39 -5.82 2.95 10.08
N PRO A 40 -6.05 2.79 8.77
CA PRO A 40 -5.31 3.55 7.76
C PRO A 40 -5.33 5.06 8.00
N LEU A 41 -6.47 5.64 8.37
CA LEU A 41 -6.55 7.07 8.68
C LEU A 41 -5.57 7.47 9.80
N ILE A 42 -5.53 6.70 10.88
CA ILE A 42 -4.63 6.95 12.02
C ILE A 42 -3.17 6.78 11.60
N GLU A 43 -2.85 5.71 10.88
CA GLU A 43 -1.51 5.45 10.37
C GLU A 43 -1.02 6.59 9.48
N GLU A 44 -1.83 7.02 8.52
CA GLU A 44 -1.46 8.04 7.54
C GLU A 44 -1.28 9.43 8.17
N VAL A 45 -2.05 9.74 9.23
CA VAL A 45 -1.86 10.96 10.02
C VAL A 45 -0.48 10.97 10.69
N GLY A 46 -0.05 9.87 11.29
CA GLY A 46 1.30 9.79 11.89
C GLY A 46 2.42 9.77 10.84
N LEU A 47 2.27 8.92 9.83
CA LEU A 47 3.27 8.71 8.79
C LEU A 47 3.43 9.95 7.92
N ARG A 48 2.39 10.39 7.20
CA ARG A 48 2.49 11.54 6.28
C ARG A 48 2.12 12.87 6.91
N GLY A 49 1.30 12.90 7.96
CA GLY A 49 1.01 14.15 8.66
C GLY A 49 2.17 14.68 9.51
N TYR A 50 3.11 13.82 9.94
CA TYR A 50 4.23 14.24 10.78
C TYR A 50 5.61 13.74 10.30
N TRP A 51 5.82 12.43 10.20
CA TRP A 51 7.17 11.87 10.05
C TRP A 51 7.75 12.04 8.64
N PHE A 52 6.94 11.81 7.61
CA PHE A 52 7.40 11.68 6.24
C PHE A 52 7.96 12.97 5.64
N ASP A 53 7.39 14.13 5.99
CA ASP A 53 7.92 15.42 5.53
C ASP A 53 9.33 15.68 6.04
N ASN A 54 9.62 15.32 7.30
CA ASN A 54 10.96 15.39 7.87
C ASN A 54 11.94 14.46 7.15
N LEU A 55 11.46 13.28 6.73
CA LEU A 55 12.23 12.35 5.94
C LEU A 55 12.57 12.92 4.55
N GLN A 56 11.58 13.52 3.89
CA GLN A 56 11.73 14.18 2.60
C GLN A 56 12.55 15.47 2.67
N ALA A 57 12.68 16.11 3.84
CA ALA A 57 13.58 17.24 4.01
C ALA A 57 15.05 16.82 3.86
N ARG A 58 15.40 15.64 4.38
CA ARG A 58 16.78 15.12 4.42
C ARG A 58 17.16 14.32 3.19
N TRP A 59 16.21 13.61 2.58
CA TRP A 59 16.48 12.63 1.52
C TRP A 59 15.68 12.88 0.24
N SER A 60 16.02 12.17 -0.83
CA SER A 60 15.21 12.16 -2.06
C SER A 60 13.84 11.53 -1.81
N ALA A 61 12.81 11.88 -2.59
CA ALA A 61 11.49 11.28 -2.44
C ALA A 61 11.53 9.74 -2.56
N LEU A 62 12.35 9.19 -3.46
CA LEU A 62 12.56 7.75 -3.57
C LEU A 62 13.19 7.17 -2.29
N THR A 63 14.29 7.75 -1.81
CA THR A 63 14.95 7.28 -0.58
C THR A 63 14.00 7.35 0.62
N SER A 64 13.25 8.45 0.76
CA SER A 64 12.24 8.59 1.80
C SER A 64 11.15 7.52 1.69
N SER A 65 10.69 7.22 0.47
CA SER A 65 9.70 6.17 0.23
C SER A 65 10.21 4.79 0.62
N LEU A 66 11.47 4.48 0.30
CA LEU A 66 12.11 3.19 0.64
C LEU A 66 12.22 3.01 2.15
N ILE A 67 12.69 4.04 2.87
CA ILE A 67 12.79 4.03 4.32
C ILE A 67 11.40 3.90 4.96
N LEU A 68 10.43 4.70 4.52
CA LEU A 68 9.04 4.63 5.00
C LEU A 68 8.48 3.23 4.79
N GLY A 69 8.56 2.70 3.57
CA GLY A 69 8.01 1.39 3.23
C GLY A 69 8.65 0.24 4.00
N LEU A 70 9.97 0.28 4.23
CA LEU A 70 10.66 -0.73 5.02
C LEU A 70 10.25 -0.67 6.50
N ILE A 71 10.26 0.52 7.11
CA ILE A 71 9.88 0.67 8.52
C ILE A 71 8.41 0.30 8.72
N TRP A 72 7.54 0.73 7.80
CA TRP A 72 6.12 0.42 7.84
C TRP A 72 5.85 -1.07 7.64
N GLY A 73 6.56 -1.73 6.70
CA GLY A 73 6.46 -3.18 6.52
C GLY A 73 6.99 -3.97 7.72
N LEU A 74 8.10 -3.54 8.33
CA LEU A 74 8.65 -4.17 9.53
C LEU A 74 7.71 -4.00 10.75
N TRP A 75 7.05 -2.85 10.87
CA TRP A 75 6.04 -2.62 11.92
C TRP A 75 4.86 -3.61 11.82
N HIS A 76 4.54 -4.07 10.61
CA HIS A 76 3.48 -5.03 10.35
C HIS A 76 3.87 -6.51 10.51
N VAL A 77 5.17 -6.83 10.61
CA VAL A 77 5.65 -8.21 10.72
C VAL A 77 4.96 -9.01 11.84
N PRO A 78 4.72 -8.45 13.06
CA PRO A 78 4.02 -9.20 14.11
C PRO A 78 2.62 -9.68 13.71
N LEU A 79 1.90 -8.95 12.85
CA LEU A 79 0.55 -9.33 12.41
C LEU A 79 0.56 -10.61 11.57
N VAL A 80 1.61 -10.86 10.79
CA VAL A 80 1.77 -12.08 9.98
C VAL A 80 1.81 -13.33 10.85
N TYR A 81 2.42 -13.20 12.03
CA TYR A 81 2.62 -14.31 12.96
C TYR A 81 1.57 -14.35 14.08
N MET A 82 0.66 -13.39 14.13
CA MET A 82 -0.40 -13.34 15.13
C MET A 82 -1.47 -14.38 14.79
N THR A 83 -1.55 -15.43 15.61
CA THR A 83 -2.52 -16.51 15.42
C THR A 83 -3.94 -15.97 15.37
N GLY A 84 -4.67 -16.31 14.32
CA GLY A 84 -6.06 -15.92 14.13
C GLY A 84 -6.27 -14.57 13.43
N TYR A 85 -5.23 -13.73 13.25
CA TYR A 85 -5.41 -12.39 12.69
C TYR A 85 -5.98 -12.43 11.26
N TYR A 86 -5.43 -13.29 10.40
CA TYR A 86 -5.87 -13.45 9.00
C TYR A 86 -6.78 -14.66 8.76
N ALA A 87 -7.13 -15.43 9.80
CA ALA A 87 -7.80 -16.74 9.66
C ALA A 87 -9.18 -16.66 8.98
N ASP A 88 -9.85 -15.51 9.10
CA ASP A 88 -11.17 -15.24 8.55
C ASP A 88 -11.15 -14.36 7.28
N THR A 89 -9.98 -14.20 6.69
CA THR A 89 -9.79 -13.39 5.48
C THR A 89 -9.35 -14.25 4.31
N THR A 90 -9.49 -13.74 3.09
CA THR A 90 -8.90 -14.34 1.89
C THR A 90 -7.43 -13.95 1.70
N PHE A 91 -6.84 -13.24 2.68
CA PHE A 91 -5.50 -12.68 2.62
C PHE A 91 -4.51 -13.56 3.40
N ASN A 92 -3.45 -14.02 2.75
CA ASN A 92 -2.44 -14.88 3.38
C ASN A 92 -1.02 -14.31 3.19
N PRO A 93 -0.59 -13.35 4.04
CA PRO A 93 0.68 -12.65 3.84
C PRO A 93 1.89 -13.54 4.14
N GLU A 94 2.86 -13.54 3.22
CA GLU A 94 4.21 -14.04 3.47
C GLU A 94 5.22 -12.90 3.28
N LEU A 95 6.22 -12.84 4.17
CA LEU A 95 7.16 -11.70 4.22
C LEU A 95 7.89 -11.45 2.91
N TRP A 96 8.20 -12.51 2.14
CA TRP A 96 8.99 -12.41 0.91
C TRP A 96 8.28 -11.63 -0.20
N TRP A 97 6.94 -11.61 -0.24
CA TRP A 97 6.17 -10.82 -1.20
C TRP A 97 5.53 -9.59 -0.56
N TRP A 98 5.16 -9.68 0.71
CA TRP A 98 4.41 -8.63 1.39
C TRP A 98 5.27 -7.40 1.67
N ILE A 99 6.48 -7.56 2.24
CA ILE A 99 7.38 -6.44 2.52
C ILE A 99 7.75 -5.69 1.22
N PRO A 100 8.17 -6.35 0.13
CA PRO A 100 8.39 -5.67 -1.14
C PRO A 100 7.16 -4.91 -1.64
N SER A 101 5.96 -5.50 -1.52
CA SER A 101 4.71 -4.84 -1.92
C SER A 101 4.44 -3.58 -1.11
N MET A 102 4.71 -3.59 0.20
CA MET A 102 4.57 -2.40 1.06
C MET A 102 5.56 -1.30 0.66
N VAL A 103 6.82 -1.66 0.35
CA VAL A 103 7.84 -0.71 -0.13
C VAL A 103 7.42 -0.08 -1.46
N LEU A 104 6.96 -0.88 -2.41
CA LEU A 104 6.51 -0.38 -3.71
C LEU A 104 5.27 0.51 -3.58
N THR A 105 4.33 0.13 -2.71
CA THR A 105 3.14 0.92 -2.40
C THR A 105 3.49 2.24 -1.73
N ALA A 106 4.52 2.28 -0.88
CA ALA A 106 5.02 3.53 -0.30
C ALA A 106 5.57 4.50 -1.37
N ILE A 107 6.22 3.99 -2.42
CA ILE A 107 6.68 4.81 -3.56
C ILE A 107 5.48 5.41 -4.32
N ILE A 108 4.48 4.58 -4.63
CA ILE A 108 3.26 5.02 -5.33
C ILE A 108 2.50 6.04 -4.49
N SER A 109 2.34 5.78 -3.19
CA SER A 109 1.69 6.68 -2.24
C SER A 109 2.43 8.00 -2.11
N THR A 110 3.77 7.99 -2.11
CA THR A 110 4.59 9.20 -2.10
C THR A 110 4.39 10.02 -3.36
N TRP A 111 4.29 9.37 -4.52
CA TRP A 111 3.97 10.06 -5.76
C TRP A 111 2.59 10.74 -5.68
N VAL A 112 1.56 10.08 -5.17
CA VAL A 112 0.24 10.70 -4.93
C VAL A 112 0.36 11.88 -3.96
N TYR A 113 0.98 11.67 -2.80
CA TYR A 113 1.17 12.70 -1.77
C TYR A 113 1.86 13.96 -2.33
N ASN A 114 2.96 13.77 -3.06
CA ASN A 114 3.74 14.87 -3.61
C ASN A 114 3.01 15.61 -4.75
N ASN A 115 2.25 14.90 -5.58
CA ASN A 115 1.49 15.53 -6.68
C ASN A 115 0.14 16.13 -6.22
N THR A 116 -0.34 15.77 -5.03
CA THR A 116 -1.53 16.35 -4.39
C THR A 116 -1.19 17.44 -3.36
N LYS A 117 0.02 18.00 -3.43
CA LYS A 117 0.51 19.05 -2.52
C LYS A 117 0.42 18.66 -1.03
N ARG A 118 0.88 17.45 -0.69
CA ARG A 118 0.89 16.89 0.67
C ARG A 118 -0.51 16.57 1.21
N SER A 119 -1.44 16.14 0.36
CA SER A 119 -2.76 15.73 0.82
C SER A 119 -2.70 14.37 1.52
N VAL A 120 -2.78 14.38 2.86
CA VAL A 120 -2.90 13.15 3.66
C VAL A 120 -4.19 12.40 3.29
N LEU A 121 -5.30 13.12 3.07
CA LEU A 121 -6.58 12.52 2.68
C LEU A 121 -6.51 11.76 1.35
N ALA A 122 -5.72 12.25 0.38
CA ALA A 122 -5.53 11.54 -0.88
C ALA A 122 -4.81 10.19 -0.68
N VAL A 123 -3.85 10.14 0.25
CA VAL A 123 -3.15 8.89 0.59
C VAL A 123 -4.03 7.97 1.41
N VAL A 124 -4.83 8.51 2.34
CA VAL A 124 -5.86 7.74 3.08
C VAL A 124 -6.83 7.07 2.10
N GLY A 125 -7.29 7.78 1.06
CA GLY A 125 -8.15 7.20 0.03
C GLY A 125 -7.48 6.06 -0.73
N LEU A 126 -6.19 6.21 -1.09
CA LEU A 126 -5.43 5.14 -1.75
C LEU A 126 -5.25 3.92 -0.83
N HIS A 127 -4.87 4.15 0.43
CA HIS A 127 -4.69 3.11 1.44
C HIS A 127 -6.02 2.39 1.70
N PHE A 128 -7.13 3.13 1.83
CA PHE A 128 -8.47 2.58 1.95
C PHE A 128 -8.84 1.66 0.79
N MET A 129 -8.60 2.09 -0.45
CA MET A 129 -8.88 1.25 -1.62
C MET A 129 -8.04 -0.03 -1.63
N GLY A 130 -6.77 0.07 -1.21
CA GLY A 130 -5.87 -1.09 -1.06
C GLY A 130 -6.39 -2.10 -0.03
N ASN A 131 -6.70 -1.64 1.18
CA ASN A 131 -7.19 -2.50 2.24
C ASN A 131 -8.59 -3.04 1.93
N LEU A 132 -9.52 -2.21 1.43
CA LEU A 132 -10.84 -2.66 0.99
C LEU A 132 -10.72 -3.79 -0.03
N THR A 133 -9.84 -3.64 -1.02
CA THR A 133 -9.61 -4.69 -2.02
C THR A 133 -9.02 -5.94 -1.36
N GLY A 134 -8.02 -5.81 -0.48
CA GLY A 134 -7.39 -6.96 0.20
C GLY A 134 -8.32 -7.70 1.16
N GLU A 135 -9.23 -7.00 1.84
CA GLU A 135 -10.20 -7.59 2.78
C GLU A 135 -11.39 -8.26 2.06
N THR A 136 -11.70 -7.84 0.83
CA THR A 136 -12.85 -8.36 0.06
C THR A 136 -12.47 -9.28 -1.09
N MET A 137 -11.23 -9.19 -1.58
CA MET A 137 -10.70 -9.93 -2.71
C MET A 137 -9.31 -10.49 -2.38
N GLY A 138 -9.20 -11.81 -2.40
CA GLY A 138 -7.93 -12.53 -2.26
C GLY A 138 -7.34 -12.87 -3.62
N PHE A 139 -6.02 -13.01 -3.64
CA PHE A 139 -5.32 -13.63 -4.76
C PHE A 139 -5.02 -15.08 -4.40
N SER A 140 -5.08 -15.98 -5.39
CA SER A 140 -4.53 -17.32 -5.17
C SER A 140 -3.03 -17.22 -4.88
N PRO A 141 -2.43 -18.15 -4.12
CA PRO A 141 -1.02 -18.06 -3.72
C PRO A 141 -0.06 -17.84 -4.91
N GLU A 142 -0.37 -18.43 -6.06
CA GLU A 142 0.40 -18.33 -7.30
C GLU A 142 0.40 -16.92 -7.90
N MET A 143 -0.57 -16.09 -7.52
CA MET A 143 -0.76 -14.73 -8.05
C MET A 143 0.04 -13.65 -7.30
N TYR A 144 0.52 -13.92 -6.09
CA TYR A 144 1.29 -12.94 -5.31
C TYR A 144 2.58 -12.46 -6.01
N PRO A 145 3.44 -13.32 -6.62
CA PRO A 145 4.59 -12.83 -7.39
C PRO A 145 4.19 -11.86 -8.52
N PHE A 146 3.09 -12.14 -9.21
CA PHE A 146 2.59 -11.30 -10.31
C PHE A 146 2.06 -9.95 -9.80
N SER A 147 1.45 -9.92 -8.63
CA SER A 147 1.02 -8.68 -7.97
C SER A 147 2.21 -7.81 -7.62
N VAL A 148 3.28 -8.40 -7.04
CA VAL A 148 4.53 -7.67 -6.73
C VAL A 148 5.17 -7.12 -8.00
N ILE A 149 5.28 -7.93 -9.06
CA ILE A 149 5.85 -7.51 -10.35
C ILE A 149 5.01 -6.39 -10.97
N GLY A 150 3.68 -6.50 -10.96
CA GLY A 150 2.79 -5.46 -11.46
C GLY A 150 2.97 -4.14 -10.73
N THR A 151 3.03 -4.18 -9.40
CA THR A 151 3.28 -3.01 -8.54
C THR A 151 4.68 -2.43 -8.78
N LEU A 152 5.68 -3.29 -8.99
CA LEU A 152 7.05 -2.88 -9.33
C LEU A 152 7.10 -2.13 -10.65
N ILE A 153 6.42 -2.64 -11.69
CA ILE A 153 6.34 -1.97 -12.99
C ILE A 153 5.73 -0.57 -12.83
N ILE A 154 4.63 -0.44 -12.07
CA ILE A 154 4.01 0.88 -11.80
C ILE A 154 5.00 1.81 -11.08
N ALA A 155 5.67 1.33 -10.04
CA ALA A 155 6.66 2.11 -9.31
C ALA A 155 7.83 2.54 -10.21
N LEU A 156 8.33 1.65 -11.07
CA LEU A 156 9.41 1.97 -12.03
C LEU A 156 8.96 3.01 -13.06
N ILE A 157 7.75 2.89 -13.62
CA ILE A 157 7.18 3.90 -14.52
C ILE A 157 7.13 5.26 -13.82
N ILE A 158 6.68 5.30 -12.57
CA ILE A 158 6.64 6.52 -11.77
C ILE A 158 8.04 7.11 -11.59
N ILE A 159 9.02 6.29 -11.21
CA ILE A 159 10.41 6.72 -10.98
C ILE A 159 11.04 7.25 -12.27
N ILE A 160 10.84 6.57 -13.40
CA ILE A 160 11.42 6.93 -14.70
C ILE A 160 10.80 8.24 -15.20
N TYR A 161 9.48 8.38 -15.14
CA TYR A 161 8.79 9.54 -15.72
C TYR A 161 8.85 10.79 -14.82
N TRP A 162 8.74 10.65 -13.49
CA TRP A 162 8.72 11.78 -12.56
C TRP A 162 10.06 12.04 -11.86
N GLY A 163 11.03 11.11 -11.96
CA GLY A 163 12.35 11.25 -11.38
C GLY A 163 12.41 11.00 -9.87
N SER A 164 13.47 10.33 -9.42
CA SER A 164 13.64 9.88 -8.03
C SER A 164 13.74 10.99 -6.97
N LYS A 165 14.17 12.21 -7.38
CA LYS A 165 14.42 13.31 -6.43
C LYS A 165 13.17 13.82 -5.73
N SER A 166 12.07 13.97 -6.47
CA SER A 166 10.81 14.50 -5.93
C SER A 166 9.58 13.68 -6.29
N LEU A 167 9.69 12.72 -7.22
CA LEU A 167 8.55 12.04 -7.83
C LEU A 167 7.52 13.06 -8.36
N ARG A 168 8.00 14.22 -8.84
CA ARG A 168 7.22 15.29 -9.48
C ARG A 168 7.92 15.77 -10.74
N LYS A 169 7.15 16.08 -11.79
CA LYS A 169 7.69 16.51 -13.10
C LYS A 169 8.39 17.87 -12.98
N LYS A 170 9.72 17.87 -12.85
CA LYS A 170 10.59 19.06 -12.72
C LYS A 170 10.20 20.03 -11.58
N GLN A 171 9.45 19.56 -10.59
CA GLN A 171 9.02 20.37 -9.44
C GLN A 171 9.74 19.89 -8.18
N LYS A 172 10.00 20.83 -7.26
CA LYS A 172 10.54 20.50 -5.93
C LYS A 172 9.55 19.65 -5.14
N LYS A 173 10.05 18.87 -4.18
CA LYS A 173 9.20 18.20 -3.18
C LYS A 173 8.37 19.27 -2.47
N PRO A 174 7.05 19.07 -2.30
CA PRO A 174 6.30 19.95 -1.43
C PRO A 174 6.75 19.65 0.01
N LEU A 175 7.20 20.67 0.72
CA LEU A 175 7.56 20.58 2.14
C LEU A 175 6.68 21.57 2.92
N PRO A 176 6.41 21.32 4.21
CA PRO A 176 5.75 22.29 5.07
C PRO A 176 6.64 23.52 5.29
N SER A 177 5.99 24.67 5.51
CA SER A 177 6.67 25.95 5.74
C SER A 177 7.57 26.00 6.97
N TYR A 178 7.39 25.08 7.93
CA TYR A 178 8.23 24.99 9.12
C TYR A 178 9.54 24.22 8.90
N ILE A 179 9.71 23.54 7.76
CA ILE A 179 10.95 22.83 7.39
C ILE A 179 11.93 23.74 6.63
N ASP A 180 11.45 24.86 6.07
CA ASP A 180 12.29 25.86 5.37
C ASP A 180 12.80 26.98 6.31
N ARG A 181 13.26 26.64 7.52
CA ARG A 181 13.99 27.57 8.42
C ARG A 181 15.33 26.99 8.85
#